data_AF-A0A561WW33-F1
#
_entry.id   AF-A0A561WW33-F1
#
_cell.length_a   1.000
_cell.length_b   1.000
_cell.length_c   1.000
_cell.angle_alpha   90.00
_cell.angle_beta   90.00
_cell.angle_gamma   90.00
#
_symmetry.space_group_name_H-M   'P 1'
#
loop_
_entity.id
_entity.type
_entity.pdbx_description
1 polymer ?
#
loop_
_entity_poly.entity_id
_entity_poly.type
_entity_poly.pdbx_seq_one_letter_code
_entity_poly.pdbx_strand_id
1 'polypeptide(L)'
;MGSDWTWELRVPVAAESAMRQLYALAAERNLHPQRPDGRINLFTKPDADLRTVKDPDIALAAMATGTEHGQLWTNDDIDIFVNWEDGRLVWALDACFAYRRPVPEADTFRELHGRLTSLWLDVAQRLNAHVGRVLDEWSSDQIWHRGIHDAVHPAGGWPAELGWWTYLGPDHRLPPPPLLEVATHTRRLPNGALLVTLLDDPAAVDPLRYEDIHNRWLRLA
;
A
#
# COMPACT_ATOMS: atom_id res chain seq x y z
N MET A 1 21.16 1.50 2.66
CA MET A 1 20.22 0.45 3.06
C MET A 1 18.86 0.85 2.54
N GLY A 2 18.06 -0.12 2.09
CA GLY A 2 16.66 0.14 1.72
C GLY A 2 15.79 0.31 2.96
N SER A 3 14.48 0.39 2.74
CA SER A 3 13.43 0.46 3.76
C SER A 3 12.26 -0.35 3.25
N ASP A 4 11.48 -0.93 4.14
CA ASP A 4 10.27 -1.61 3.72
C ASP A 4 9.31 -0.59 3.12
N TRP A 5 8.63 -1.01 2.05
CA TRP A 5 7.56 -0.25 1.42
C TRP A 5 6.24 -0.97 1.60
N THR A 6 5.22 -0.24 2.03
CA THR A 6 3.90 -0.80 2.27
C THR A 6 2.85 -0.07 1.45
N TRP A 7 1.98 -0.84 0.80
CA TRP A 7 0.76 -0.36 0.16
C TRP A 7 -0.42 -0.89 0.93
N GLU A 8 -1.33 -0.01 1.32
CA GLU A 8 -2.51 -0.40 2.06
C GLU A 8 -3.78 0.26 1.51
N LEU A 9 -4.90 -0.47 1.64
CA LEU A 9 -6.22 -0.06 1.22
C LEU A 9 -7.27 -0.52 2.23
N ARG A 10 -8.10 0.41 2.71
CA ARG A 10 -9.33 0.06 3.43
C ARG A 10 -10.48 -0.04 2.43
N VAL A 11 -11.08 -1.21 2.31
CA VAL A 11 -12.07 -1.52 1.26
C VAL A 11 -13.43 -1.94 1.85
N PRO A 12 -14.57 -1.55 1.24
CA PRO A 12 -15.91 -1.89 1.70
C PRO A 12 -16.37 -3.31 1.34
N VAL A 13 -15.47 -4.20 0.92
CA VAL A 13 -15.81 -5.53 0.40
C VAL A 13 -15.24 -6.63 1.29
N ALA A 14 -15.81 -7.84 1.19
CA ALA A 14 -15.31 -8.99 1.90
C ALA A 14 -13.88 -9.38 1.46
N ALA A 15 -13.10 -9.92 2.41
CA ALA A 15 -11.69 -10.26 2.25
C ALA A 15 -11.40 -11.09 0.99
N GLU A 16 -12.14 -12.19 0.78
CA GLU A 16 -11.94 -13.07 -0.37
C GLU A 16 -12.17 -12.34 -1.70
N SER A 17 -13.21 -11.50 -1.77
CA SER A 17 -13.50 -10.69 -2.96
C SER A 17 -12.39 -9.67 -3.22
N ALA A 18 -11.86 -9.03 -2.18
CA ALA A 18 -10.76 -8.08 -2.31
C ALA A 18 -9.49 -8.76 -2.84
N MET A 19 -9.11 -9.90 -2.24
CA MET A 19 -7.91 -10.65 -2.63
C MET A 19 -8.02 -11.21 -4.04
N ARG A 20 -9.18 -11.76 -4.43
CA ARG A 20 -9.40 -12.26 -5.78
C ARG A 20 -9.22 -11.14 -6.81
N GLN A 21 -9.74 -9.96 -6.52
CA GLN A 21 -9.59 -8.80 -7.39
C GLN A 21 -8.14 -8.28 -7.43
N LEU A 22 -7.43 -8.28 -6.29
CA LEU A 22 -6.00 -7.97 -6.24
C LEU A 22 -5.21 -8.91 -7.15
N TYR A 23 -5.35 -10.22 -6.99
CA TYR A 23 -4.60 -11.21 -7.76
C TYR A 23 -4.94 -11.19 -9.26
N ALA A 24 -6.19 -10.92 -9.62
CA ALA A 24 -6.56 -10.72 -11.01
C ALA A 24 -5.82 -9.51 -11.64
N LEU A 25 -5.82 -8.36 -10.95
CA LEU A 25 -5.14 -7.14 -11.43
C LEU A 25 -3.61 -7.24 -11.37
N ALA A 26 -3.09 -8.03 -10.42
CA ALA A 26 -1.66 -8.32 -10.29
C ALA A 26 -1.16 -9.12 -11.50
N ALA A 27 -1.93 -10.10 -11.98
CA ALA A 27 -1.56 -10.91 -13.13
C ALA A 27 -1.39 -10.08 -14.41
N GLU A 28 -2.19 -9.02 -14.59
CA GLU A 28 -2.05 -8.05 -15.71
C GLU A 28 -0.70 -7.31 -15.69
N ARG A 29 0.03 -7.38 -14.58
CA ARG A 29 1.33 -6.72 -14.33
C ARG A 29 2.47 -7.72 -14.15
N ASN A 30 2.27 -8.99 -14.53
CA ASN A 30 3.23 -10.07 -14.31
C ASN A 30 3.62 -10.23 -12.83
N LEU A 31 2.61 -10.12 -11.96
CA LEU A 31 2.71 -10.43 -10.53
C LEU A 31 1.78 -11.62 -10.24
N HIS A 32 2.33 -12.69 -9.68
CA HIS A 32 1.61 -13.95 -9.55
C HIS A 32 1.61 -14.44 -8.09
N PRO A 33 0.48 -14.95 -7.57
CA PRO A 33 0.47 -15.57 -6.25
C PRO A 33 1.24 -16.91 -6.23
N GLN A 34 1.35 -17.57 -7.39
CA GLN A 34 2.14 -18.79 -7.54
C GLN A 34 3.62 -18.47 -7.74
N ARG A 35 4.45 -19.26 -7.07
CA ARG A 35 5.88 -19.40 -7.33
C ARG A 35 6.12 -20.07 -8.69
N PRO A 36 7.36 -20.05 -9.20
CA PRO A 36 7.74 -20.76 -10.43
C PRO A 36 7.42 -22.27 -10.43
N ASP A 37 7.35 -22.91 -9.26
CA ASP A 37 6.98 -24.34 -9.12
C ASP A 37 5.45 -24.58 -9.11
N GLY A 38 4.66 -23.53 -9.32
CA GLY A 38 3.20 -23.56 -9.34
C GLY A 38 2.54 -23.61 -7.96
N ARG A 39 3.30 -23.44 -6.87
CA ARG A 39 2.75 -23.44 -5.50
C ARG A 39 2.61 -22.03 -4.94
N ILE A 40 1.63 -21.87 -4.05
CA ILE A 40 1.37 -20.63 -3.31
C ILE A 40 1.87 -20.84 -1.89
N ASN A 41 2.69 -19.92 -1.40
CA ASN A 41 3.13 -19.91 -0.01
C ASN A 41 2.02 -19.31 0.88
N LEU A 42 1.80 -19.94 2.02
CA LEU A 42 0.95 -19.43 3.09
C LEU A 42 1.75 -19.41 4.39
N PHE A 43 1.74 -18.26 5.05
CA PHE A 43 2.45 -18.01 6.31
C PHE A 43 1.47 -17.69 7.41
N THR A 44 1.64 -18.24 8.60
CA THR A 44 0.88 -17.84 9.78
C THR A 44 1.62 -16.74 10.56
N LYS A 45 0.90 -15.71 11.01
CA LYS A 45 1.44 -14.76 12.00
C LYS A 45 1.72 -15.46 13.35
N PRO A 46 2.78 -15.08 14.09
CA PRO A 46 3.81 -14.07 13.80
C PRO A 46 5.12 -14.70 13.28
N ASP A 47 5.03 -15.64 12.33
CA ASP A 47 6.11 -16.44 11.73
C ASP A 47 6.45 -17.72 12.48
N ALA A 48 5.97 -18.85 11.96
CA ALA A 48 6.59 -20.15 12.21
C ALA A 48 6.34 -21.12 11.06
N ASP A 49 5.09 -21.21 10.60
CA ASP A 49 4.70 -22.28 9.69
C ASP A 49 4.49 -21.76 8.27
N LEU A 50 5.45 -22.11 7.41
CA LEU A 50 5.25 -22.07 5.96
C LEU A 50 4.54 -23.36 5.54
N ARG A 51 3.36 -23.23 4.95
CA ARG A 51 2.75 -24.30 4.17
C ARG A 51 2.58 -23.86 2.72
N THR A 52 2.52 -24.84 1.82
CA THR A 52 2.29 -24.57 0.40
C THR A 52 1.04 -25.26 -0.09
N VAL A 53 0.30 -24.58 -0.96
CA VAL A 53 -0.89 -25.13 -1.62
C VAL A 53 -0.79 -24.92 -3.13
N LYS A 54 -1.48 -25.76 -3.90
CA LYS A 54 -1.59 -25.59 -5.36
C LYS A 54 -2.87 -24.88 -5.77
N ASP A 55 -3.92 -25.02 -4.97
CA ASP A 55 -5.24 -24.49 -5.27
C ASP A 55 -5.34 -23.02 -4.83
N PRO A 56 -5.55 -22.08 -5.77
CA PRO A 56 -5.72 -20.66 -5.45
C PRO A 56 -6.93 -20.39 -4.56
N ASP A 57 -8.01 -21.15 -4.67
CA ASP A 57 -9.21 -20.93 -3.86
C ASP A 57 -8.96 -21.34 -2.40
N ILE A 58 -8.16 -22.39 -2.17
CA ILE A 58 -7.70 -22.74 -0.81
C ILE A 58 -6.82 -21.64 -0.23
N ALA A 59 -5.92 -21.06 -1.04
CA ALA A 59 -5.05 -19.97 -0.59
C ALA A 59 -5.85 -18.70 -0.25
N LEU A 60 -6.78 -18.31 -1.12
CA LEU A 60 -7.66 -17.16 -0.91
C LEU A 60 -8.53 -17.33 0.34
N ALA A 61 -9.14 -18.49 0.53
CA ALA A 61 -9.97 -18.77 1.70
C ALA A 61 -9.15 -18.72 2.99
N ALA A 62 -7.94 -19.26 2.97
CA ALA A 62 -6.98 -19.19 4.08
C ALA A 62 -6.62 -17.75 4.45
N MET A 63 -6.17 -16.96 3.47
CA MET A 63 -5.78 -15.58 3.70
C MET A 63 -6.96 -14.70 4.13
N ALA A 64 -8.16 -14.96 3.61
CA ALA A 64 -9.39 -14.22 3.93
C ALA A 64 -9.77 -14.29 5.43
N THR A 65 -9.25 -15.27 6.17
CA THR A 65 -9.40 -15.34 7.63
C THR A 65 -8.62 -14.25 8.39
N GLY A 66 -7.62 -13.64 7.74
CA GLY A 66 -6.68 -12.70 8.35
C GLY A 66 -5.57 -13.34 9.20
N THR A 67 -5.57 -14.67 9.38
CA THR A 67 -4.53 -15.37 10.14
C THR A 67 -3.38 -15.89 9.29
N GLU A 68 -3.64 -16.10 8.00
CA GLU A 68 -2.64 -16.51 7.02
C GLU A 68 -2.35 -15.38 6.03
N HIS A 69 -1.13 -15.36 5.51
CA HIS A 69 -0.63 -14.38 4.58
C HIS A 69 -0.08 -15.08 3.34
N GLY A 70 -0.20 -14.43 2.19
CA GLY A 70 0.31 -14.93 0.92
C GLY A 70 1.40 -14.02 0.38
N GLN A 71 1.73 -14.23 -0.88
CA GLN A 71 2.72 -13.43 -1.59
C GLN A 71 2.25 -13.10 -3.01
N LEU A 72 2.88 -12.11 -3.60
CA LEU A 72 2.97 -11.90 -5.04
C LEU A 72 4.44 -12.08 -5.45
N TRP A 73 4.66 -12.74 -6.57
CA TRP A 73 5.97 -12.99 -7.14
C TRP A 73 6.12 -12.22 -8.44
N THR A 74 7.27 -11.55 -8.62
CA THR A 74 7.70 -11.12 -9.94
C THR A 74 8.27 -12.31 -10.72
N ASN A 75 8.47 -12.15 -12.03
CA ASN A 75 9.21 -13.13 -12.84
C ASN A 75 10.70 -13.21 -12.47
N ASP A 76 11.22 -12.25 -11.71
CA ASP A 76 12.61 -12.17 -11.26
C ASP A 76 12.77 -12.70 -9.83
N ASP A 77 11.82 -13.54 -9.37
CA ASP A 77 11.79 -14.18 -8.05
C ASP A 77 11.82 -13.21 -6.86
N ILE A 78 11.31 -11.98 -7.04
CA ILE A 78 11.08 -11.04 -5.94
C ILE A 78 9.70 -11.34 -5.35
N ASP A 79 9.64 -11.53 -4.03
CA ASP A 79 8.40 -11.71 -3.28
C ASP A 79 7.93 -10.41 -2.63
N ILE A 80 6.61 -10.23 -2.65
CA ILE A 80 5.89 -9.14 -2.01
C ILE A 80 4.85 -9.79 -1.10
N PHE A 81 4.93 -9.55 0.20
CA PHE A 81 4.01 -10.13 1.16
C PHE A 81 2.62 -9.52 1.00
N VAL A 82 1.57 -10.32 1.12
CA VAL A 82 0.17 -9.89 1.02
C VAL A 82 -0.62 -10.42 2.21
N ASN A 83 -1.35 -9.52 2.87
CA ASN A 83 -2.16 -9.85 4.03
C ASN A 83 -3.47 -9.07 4.03
N TRP A 84 -4.42 -9.62 4.80
CA TRP A 84 -5.68 -8.97 5.12
C TRP A 84 -5.79 -8.75 6.61
N GLU A 85 -6.22 -7.56 6.99
CA GLU A 85 -6.30 -7.09 8.36
C GLU A 85 -7.58 -6.28 8.54
N ASP A 86 -8.65 -6.95 8.99
CA ASP A 86 -9.91 -6.29 9.41
C ASP A 86 -10.41 -5.19 8.44
N GLY A 87 -10.69 -5.56 7.19
CA GLY A 87 -11.14 -4.59 6.17
C GLY A 87 -10.00 -3.87 5.43
N ARG A 88 -8.75 -4.13 5.81
CA ARG A 88 -7.56 -3.59 5.17
C ARG A 88 -6.83 -4.66 4.36
N LEU A 89 -6.64 -4.39 3.08
CA LEU A 89 -5.74 -5.13 2.21
C LEU A 89 -4.37 -4.45 2.26
N VAL A 90 -3.32 -5.23 2.54
CA VAL A 90 -1.95 -4.72 2.69
C VAL A 90 -1.01 -5.59 1.87
N TRP A 91 -0.01 -4.95 1.26
CA TRP A 91 1.15 -5.66 0.75
C TRP A 91 2.44 -4.89 0.97
N ALA A 92 3.54 -5.62 1.15
CA ALA A 92 4.82 -5.07 1.54
C ALA A 92 5.98 -5.62 0.71
N LEU A 93 6.92 -4.73 0.36
CA LEU A 93 8.18 -5.04 -0.31
C LEU A 93 9.32 -4.86 0.69
N ASP A 94 10.14 -5.89 0.85
CA ASP A 94 11.28 -5.90 1.77
C ASP A 94 12.37 -4.90 1.35
N ALA A 95 13.01 -4.29 2.34
CA ALA A 95 14.11 -3.36 2.21
C ALA A 95 15.27 -3.85 1.33
N CYS A 96 15.49 -5.16 1.21
CA CYS A 96 16.53 -5.73 0.35
C CYS A 96 16.28 -5.50 -1.14
N PHE A 97 15.01 -5.28 -1.53
CA PHE A 97 14.60 -4.94 -2.90
C PHE A 97 14.38 -3.42 -3.10
N ALA A 98 14.46 -2.64 -2.03
CA ALA A 98 14.26 -1.19 -2.05
C ALA A 98 15.59 -0.43 -2.20
N TYR A 99 15.52 0.77 -2.79
CA TYR A 99 16.71 1.58 -3.03
C TYR A 99 16.46 3.06 -2.73
N ARG A 100 17.16 3.62 -1.73
CA ARG A 100 16.95 4.99 -1.22
C ARG A 100 18.04 6.00 -1.62
N ARG A 101 18.56 5.87 -2.84
CA ARG A 101 19.47 6.88 -3.39
C ARG A 101 19.02 7.20 -4.82
N PRO A 102 18.84 8.48 -5.17
CA PRO A 102 18.33 8.86 -6.48
C PRO A 102 19.43 8.83 -7.54
N VAL A 103 19.94 7.62 -7.80
CA VAL A 103 20.97 7.34 -8.81
C VAL A 103 20.43 6.33 -9.83
N PRO A 104 21.05 6.17 -11.00
CA PRO A 104 20.55 5.25 -12.05
C PRO A 104 20.38 3.80 -11.57
N GLU A 105 21.19 3.34 -10.62
CA GLU A 105 21.09 1.99 -10.05
C GLU A 105 19.75 1.73 -9.34
N ALA A 106 18.98 2.77 -9.03
CA ALA A 106 17.65 2.65 -8.45
C ALA A 106 16.55 2.34 -9.48
N ASP A 107 16.85 2.28 -10.78
CA ASP A 107 15.84 2.16 -11.83
C ASP A 107 14.99 0.89 -11.71
N THR A 108 15.59 -0.27 -11.41
CA THR A 108 14.84 -1.51 -11.15
C THR A 108 13.85 -1.36 -10.00
N PHE A 109 14.26 -0.69 -8.93
CA PHE A 109 13.39 -0.40 -7.80
C PHE A 109 12.28 0.59 -8.17
N ARG A 110 12.59 1.66 -8.93
CA ARG A 110 11.60 2.62 -9.42
C ARG A 110 10.54 1.95 -10.28
N GLU A 111 10.94 1.05 -11.18
CA GLU A 111 10.03 0.28 -12.02
C GLU A 111 9.12 -0.63 -11.19
N LEU A 112 9.69 -1.36 -10.22
CA LEU A 112 8.93 -2.23 -9.33
C LEU A 112 7.95 -1.42 -8.45
N HIS A 113 8.42 -0.36 -7.81
CA HIS A 113 7.59 0.53 -7.01
C HIS A 113 6.46 1.16 -7.84
N GLY A 114 6.76 1.61 -9.07
CA GLY A 114 5.78 2.15 -10.01
C GLY A 114 4.72 1.11 -10.39
N ARG A 115 5.13 -0.14 -10.62
CA ARG A 115 4.22 -1.26 -10.90
C ARG A 115 3.29 -1.56 -9.72
N LEU A 116 3.83 -1.65 -8.50
CA LEU A 116 3.07 -1.91 -7.28
C LEU A 116 2.13 -0.74 -6.93
N THR A 117 2.57 0.50 -7.12
CA THR A 117 1.74 1.70 -6.92
C THR A 117 0.62 1.81 -7.95
N SER A 118 0.89 1.41 -9.19
CA SER A 118 -0.16 1.35 -10.23
C SER A 118 -1.17 0.23 -9.96
N LEU A 119 -0.72 -0.93 -9.45
CA LEU A 119 -1.62 -1.98 -8.97
C LEU A 119 -2.49 -1.46 -7.81
N TRP A 120 -1.87 -0.79 -6.85
CA TRP A 120 -2.56 -0.21 -5.69
C TRP A 120 -3.68 0.73 -6.11
N LEU A 121 -3.41 1.65 -7.03
CA LEU A 121 -4.41 2.60 -7.50
C LEU A 121 -5.58 1.91 -8.21
N ASP A 122 -5.29 0.94 -9.08
CA ASP A 122 -6.33 0.19 -9.80
C ASP A 122 -7.21 -0.63 -8.84
N VAL A 123 -6.60 -1.30 -7.85
CA VAL A 123 -7.35 -2.02 -6.82
C VAL A 123 -8.21 -1.06 -6.00
N ALA A 124 -7.67 0.11 -5.63
CA ALA A 124 -8.42 1.14 -4.90
C ALA A 124 -9.66 1.59 -5.68
N GLN A 125 -9.52 1.89 -6.97
CA GLN A 125 -10.63 2.31 -7.82
C GLN A 125 -11.62 1.17 -8.07
N ARG A 126 -11.14 -0.04 -8.32
CA ARG A 126 -11.98 -1.20 -8.63
C ARG A 126 -12.81 -1.66 -7.44
N LEU A 127 -12.26 -1.56 -6.23
CA LEU A 127 -12.91 -1.96 -5.00
C LEU A 127 -13.63 -0.81 -4.28
N ASN A 128 -13.64 0.40 -4.85
CA ASN A 128 -14.14 1.62 -4.21
C ASN A 128 -13.58 1.79 -2.79
N ALA A 129 -12.24 1.71 -2.66
CA ALA A 129 -11.57 1.89 -1.38
C ALA A 129 -11.99 3.20 -0.71
N HIS A 130 -12.15 3.19 0.61
CA HIS A 130 -12.44 4.41 1.37
C HIS A 130 -11.18 5.28 1.47
N VAL A 131 -10.06 4.64 1.81
CA VAL A 131 -8.77 5.27 1.95
C VAL A 131 -7.68 4.28 1.55
N GLY A 132 -6.56 4.80 1.06
CA GLY A 132 -5.35 4.03 0.86
C GLY A 132 -4.11 4.87 1.10
N ARG A 133 -3.01 4.23 1.47
CA ARG A 133 -1.70 4.87 1.65
C ARG A 133 -0.60 4.03 1.02
N VAL A 134 0.44 4.71 0.53
CA VAL A 134 1.73 4.12 0.18
C VAL A 134 2.78 4.72 1.11
N LEU A 135 3.47 3.85 1.84
CA LEU A 135 4.29 4.19 2.99
C LEU A 135 5.71 3.66 2.83
N ASP A 136 6.67 4.46 3.28
CA ASP A 136 8.06 4.06 3.52
C ASP A 136 8.23 3.89 5.03
N GLU A 137 8.77 2.77 5.47
CA GLU A 137 8.91 2.43 6.90
C GLU A 137 9.67 3.52 7.66
N TRP A 138 10.86 3.96 7.21
CA TRP A 138 11.61 4.96 7.99
C TRP A 138 10.94 6.32 8.04
N SER A 139 10.20 6.71 7.00
CA SER A 139 9.32 7.88 7.06
C SER A 139 8.24 7.72 8.14
N SER A 140 7.59 6.56 8.16
CA SER A 140 6.53 6.23 9.12
C SER A 140 7.05 6.20 10.56
N ASP A 141 8.29 5.75 10.76
CA ASP A 141 8.96 5.75 12.07
C ASP A 141 9.12 7.16 12.65
N GLN A 142 9.35 8.19 11.82
CA GLN A 142 9.52 9.56 12.32
C GLN A 142 8.27 10.08 13.04
N ILE A 143 7.10 9.57 12.67
CA ILE A 143 5.81 9.99 13.23
C ILE A 143 5.12 8.90 14.05
N TRP A 144 5.74 7.71 14.21
CA TRP A 144 5.18 6.58 14.96
C TRP A 144 4.75 6.95 16.38
N HIS A 145 5.59 7.73 17.07
CA HIS A 145 5.34 8.19 18.43
C HIS A 145 4.05 9.02 18.61
N ARG A 146 3.40 9.44 17.52
CA ARG A 146 2.15 10.22 17.53
C ARG A 146 0.90 9.36 17.60
N GLY A 147 1.00 8.06 17.32
CA GLY A 147 -0.13 7.13 17.39
C GLY A 147 -1.27 7.42 16.40
N ILE A 148 -0.94 7.99 15.22
CA ILE A 148 -1.93 8.39 14.22
C ILE A 148 -2.17 7.33 13.12
N HIS A 149 -1.35 6.28 13.09
CA HIS A 149 -1.27 5.32 11.98
C HIS A 149 -2.54 4.50 11.80
N ASP A 150 -3.13 4.11 12.92
CA ASP A 150 -4.38 3.35 13.01
C ASP A 150 -5.60 4.23 13.31
N ALA A 151 -5.43 5.55 13.42
CA ALA A 151 -6.50 6.46 13.80
C ALA A 151 -7.67 6.36 12.82
N VAL A 152 -8.86 6.08 13.36
CA VAL A 152 -10.10 6.03 12.57
C VAL A 152 -10.35 7.42 12.00
N HIS A 153 -10.35 7.52 10.67
CA HIS A 153 -10.56 8.80 10.00
C HIS A 153 -12.01 9.27 10.18
N PRO A 154 -12.25 10.49 10.68
CA PRO A 154 -13.59 11.00 10.86
C PRO A 154 -14.31 11.09 9.50
N ALA A 155 -15.59 10.72 9.47
CA ALA A 155 -16.40 10.78 8.26
C ALA A 155 -16.40 12.21 7.68
N GLY A 156 -15.93 12.36 6.43
CA GLY A 156 -15.84 13.66 5.76
C GLY A 156 -14.62 14.53 6.12
N GLY A 157 -13.74 14.04 6.99
CA GLY A 157 -12.46 14.69 7.31
C GLY A 157 -11.29 14.10 6.52
N TRP A 158 -10.17 14.82 6.52
CA TRP A 158 -8.92 14.27 6.03
C TRP A 158 -8.32 13.26 7.01
N PRO A 159 -7.54 12.27 6.56
CA PRO A 159 -6.84 11.34 7.46
C PRO A 159 -5.76 12.06 8.26
N ALA A 160 -5.53 11.60 9.49
CA ALA A 160 -4.50 12.15 10.37
C ALA A 160 -3.08 11.88 9.83
N GLU A 161 -2.89 10.73 9.18
CA GLU A 161 -1.66 10.37 8.47
C GLU A 161 -1.91 10.37 6.96
N LEU A 162 -1.01 11.01 6.22
CA LEU A 162 -0.92 10.95 4.77
C LEU A 162 0.23 10.02 4.39
N GLY A 163 0.02 9.09 3.47
CA GLY A 163 1.14 8.40 2.83
C GLY A 163 1.89 9.30 1.85
N TRP A 164 3.03 8.82 1.35
CA TRP A 164 3.71 9.44 0.21
C TRP A 164 2.78 9.52 -1.02
N TRP A 165 1.89 8.53 -1.13
CA TRP A 165 0.66 8.63 -1.90
C TRP A 165 -0.52 8.35 -0.99
N THR A 166 -1.60 9.11 -1.14
CA THR A 166 -2.85 8.91 -0.38
C THR A 166 -4.05 8.93 -1.32
N TYR A 167 -4.82 7.86 -1.30
CA TYR A 167 -6.10 7.76 -2.02
C TYR A 167 -7.24 8.02 -1.05
N LEU A 168 -8.22 8.83 -1.47
CA LEU A 168 -9.46 9.08 -0.73
C LEU A 168 -10.64 8.84 -1.66
N GLY A 169 -11.56 7.97 -1.24
CA GLY A 169 -12.68 7.51 -2.05
C GLY A 169 -13.60 8.63 -2.56
N PRO A 170 -14.44 8.34 -3.57
CA PRO A 170 -15.22 9.35 -4.27
C PRO A 170 -16.31 10.03 -3.43
N ASP A 171 -16.77 9.39 -2.36
CA ASP A 171 -17.86 9.88 -1.50
C ASP A 171 -17.42 10.94 -0.48
N HIS A 172 -16.13 11.26 -0.44
CA HIS A 172 -15.60 12.23 0.50
C HIS A 172 -15.83 13.68 0.02
N ARG A 173 -16.82 14.35 0.61
CA ARG A 173 -16.91 15.83 0.59
C ARG A 173 -15.93 16.39 1.61
N LEU A 174 -14.66 16.45 1.24
CA LEU A 174 -13.62 17.01 2.11
C LEU A 174 -13.63 18.52 2.06
N PRO A 175 -13.33 19.20 3.20
CA PRO A 175 -12.91 20.59 3.14
C PRO A 175 -11.61 20.71 2.32
N PRO A 176 -11.26 21.92 1.85
CA PRO A 176 -9.95 22.16 1.25
C PRO A 176 -8.83 21.63 2.17
N PRO A 177 -7.78 20.99 1.62
CA PRO A 177 -6.66 20.53 2.43
C PRO A 177 -6.02 21.70 3.18
N PRO A 178 -5.75 21.57 4.49
CA PRO A 178 -5.23 22.66 5.32
C PRO A 178 -3.81 23.12 4.92
N LEU A 179 -3.06 22.30 4.18
CA LEU A 179 -1.72 22.65 3.67
C LEU A 179 -1.75 22.91 2.18
N LEU A 180 -1.16 24.04 1.76
CA LEU A 180 -1.02 24.40 0.33
C LEU A 180 -0.20 23.37 -0.45
N GLU A 181 0.84 22.80 0.16
CA GLU A 181 1.66 21.74 -0.44
C GLU A 181 0.78 20.51 -0.75
N VAL A 182 -0.02 20.05 0.22
CA VAL A 182 -0.98 18.96 -0.02
C VAL A 182 -2.00 19.33 -1.09
N ALA A 183 -2.55 20.55 -1.07
CA ALA A 183 -3.51 21.01 -2.07
C ALA A 183 -2.94 21.04 -3.49
N THR A 184 -1.70 21.47 -3.65
CA THR A 184 -1.01 21.54 -4.95
C THR A 184 -0.75 20.15 -5.53
N HIS A 185 -0.51 19.18 -4.64
CA HIS A 185 -0.23 17.79 -4.95
C HIS A 185 -1.48 16.89 -4.92
N THR A 186 -2.66 17.48 -4.75
CA THR A 186 -3.95 16.76 -4.78
C THR A 186 -4.59 16.91 -6.16
N ARG A 187 -4.98 15.78 -6.76
CA ARG A 187 -5.78 15.76 -7.98
C ARG A 187 -7.03 14.90 -7.82
N ARG A 188 -8.09 15.25 -8.54
CA ARG A 188 -9.30 14.43 -8.64
C ARG A 188 -9.15 13.42 -9.77
N LEU A 189 -9.53 12.17 -9.50
CA LEU A 189 -9.56 11.07 -10.45
C LEU A 189 -10.90 11.02 -11.20
N PRO A 190 -10.99 10.33 -12.36
CA PRO A 190 -12.22 10.23 -13.12
C PRO A 190 -13.40 9.62 -12.37
N ASN A 191 -13.14 8.72 -11.41
CA ASN A 191 -14.17 8.12 -10.57
C ASN A 191 -14.63 9.04 -9.42
N GLY A 192 -14.11 10.26 -9.32
CA GLY A 192 -14.44 11.25 -8.29
C GLY A 192 -13.55 11.22 -7.06
N ALA A 193 -12.73 10.17 -6.87
CA ALA A 193 -11.77 10.04 -5.78
C ALA A 193 -10.69 11.13 -5.84
N LEU A 194 -10.02 11.37 -4.72
CA LEU A 194 -8.85 12.24 -4.64
C LEU A 194 -7.58 11.39 -4.52
N LEU A 195 -6.53 11.83 -5.18
CA LEU A 195 -5.19 11.28 -5.04
C LEU A 195 -4.24 12.41 -4.65
N VAL A 196 -3.55 12.23 -3.53
CA VAL A 196 -2.44 13.08 -3.09
C VAL A 196 -1.13 12.38 -3.43
N THR A 197 -0.19 13.10 -4.05
CA THR A 197 1.14 12.58 -4.41
C THR A 197 2.23 13.50 -3.86
N LEU A 198 2.82 13.14 -2.71
CA LEU A 198 3.82 13.94 -2.00
C LEU A 198 5.27 13.56 -2.35
N LEU A 199 5.46 12.47 -3.09
CA LEU A 199 6.76 11.98 -3.54
C LEU A 199 6.75 11.73 -5.04
N ASP A 200 7.81 12.16 -5.73
CA ASP A 200 7.96 11.97 -7.18
C ASP A 200 8.88 10.79 -7.52
N ASP A 201 9.96 10.61 -6.76
CA ASP A 201 10.92 9.51 -6.92
C ASP A 201 10.97 8.66 -5.64
N PRO A 202 10.56 7.38 -5.69
CA PRO A 202 10.65 6.49 -4.53
C PRO A 202 12.10 6.26 -4.05
N ALA A 203 13.11 6.57 -4.87
CA ALA A 203 14.50 6.50 -4.47
C ALA A 203 15.03 7.78 -3.79
N ALA A 204 14.24 8.87 -3.79
CA ALA A 204 14.58 10.18 -3.24
C ALA A 204 13.78 10.51 -1.96
N VAL A 205 13.47 9.50 -1.14
CA VAL A 205 12.67 9.69 0.09
C VAL A 205 13.43 10.53 1.11
N ASP A 206 12.75 11.54 1.67
CA ASP A 206 13.21 12.33 2.81
C ASP A 206 12.28 12.11 4.02
N PRO A 207 12.69 11.28 5.01
CA PRO A 207 11.92 11.05 6.23
C PRO A 207 11.68 12.31 7.05
N LEU A 208 12.61 13.27 7.07
CA LEU A 208 12.47 14.50 7.85
C LEU A 208 11.44 15.43 7.21
N ARG A 209 11.40 15.48 5.87
CA ARG A 209 10.30 16.15 5.16
C ARG A 209 8.95 15.51 5.49
N TYR A 210 8.87 14.19 5.56
CA TYR A 210 7.65 13.49 5.93
C TYR A 210 7.18 13.87 7.34
N GLU A 211 8.10 13.93 8.30
CA GLU A 211 7.82 14.36 9.67
C GLU A 211 7.35 15.83 9.71
N ASP A 212 8.02 16.72 9.00
CA ASP A 212 7.66 18.15 8.95
C ASP A 212 6.26 18.37 8.35
N ILE A 213 5.91 17.66 7.28
CA ILE A 213 4.56 17.70 6.70
C ILE A 213 3.52 17.32 7.76
N HIS A 214 3.72 16.22 8.49
CA HIS A 214 2.78 15.77 9.51
C HIS A 214 2.73 16.70 10.74
N ASN A 215 3.87 17.30 11.11
CA ASN A 215 3.93 18.34 12.13
C ASN A 215 3.06 19.56 11.80
N ARG A 216 3.09 20.00 10.54
CA ARG A 216 2.26 21.12 10.08
C ARG A 216 0.81 20.69 9.91
N TRP A 217 0.59 19.50 9.36
CA TRP A 217 -0.72 18.92 9.10
C TRP A 217 -1.58 18.80 10.36
N LEU A 218 -1.06 18.14 11.39
CA LEU A 218 -1.80 17.88 12.64
C LEU A 218 -2.05 19.13 13.49
N ARG A 219 -1.36 20.24 13.19
CA ARG A 219 -1.63 21.54 13.85
C ARG A 219 -2.80 22.29 13.21
N LEU A 220 -3.16 21.93 11.98
CA LEU A 220 -4.14 22.65 11.16
C LEU A 220 -5.39 21.83 10.83
N ALA A 221 -5.30 20.50 10.92
CA ALA A 221 -6.41 19.56 10.81
C ALA A 221 -7.19 19.49 12.13
#